data_AF-A0AA39Q130-F1
#
_entry.id   AF-A0AA39Q130-F1
#
_cell.length_a   1.000
_cell.length_b   1.000
_cell.length_c   1.000
_cell.angle_alpha   90.00
_cell.angle_beta   90.00
_cell.angle_gamma   90.00
#
_symmetry.space_group_name_H-M   'P 1'
#
loop_
_entity.id
_entity.type
_entity.pdbx_description
1 polymer ?
#
loop_
_entity_poly.entity_id
_entity_poly.type
_entity_poly.pdbx_seq_one_letter_code
_entity_poly.pdbx_strand_id
1 'polypeptide(L)'
;MAMWPLPECAEEIVGNSPEDVAKRAEQDVHYQMRKKQIEARSNNNCGKARAAMSAITGKSLPKSPKKKVVYSLRLQHCLRAVQIYSQRYYKTHVQAAVKKAIRVSRQPLTHSQKLVIINKLTHETFQTESEEVKTKIFTALEQLREERAEAAQRGEWNAEDYLDAIEAAPAVLNRFLNDLALQMGWWFTVIAGGPDPADEGNIRTGRSVKSFLPSSMSHPYLAFTSV
;
A
#
# COMPACT_ATOMS: atom_id res chain seq x y z
N MET A 1 11.75 -44.87 -14.38
CA MET A 1 10.90 -44.43 -13.25
C MET A 1 11.60 -44.82 -11.96
N ALA A 2 12.34 -43.90 -11.35
CA ALA A 2 12.98 -44.13 -10.06
C ALA A 2 12.00 -43.70 -8.96
N MET A 3 11.47 -44.68 -8.24
CA MET A 3 10.54 -44.51 -7.12
C MET A 3 11.36 -44.08 -5.90
N TRP A 4 11.17 -42.84 -5.45
CA TRP A 4 11.79 -42.35 -4.22
C TRP A 4 11.23 -43.12 -3.02
N PRO A 5 12.08 -43.68 -2.13
CA PRO A 5 11.61 -44.39 -0.95
C PRO A 5 10.96 -43.40 0.00
N LEU A 6 9.72 -43.71 0.41
CA LEU A 6 9.03 -42.96 1.44
C LEU A 6 9.78 -43.15 2.77
N PRO A 7 10.09 -42.06 3.50
CA PRO A 7 10.72 -42.17 4.80
C PRO A 7 9.78 -42.91 5.75
N GLU A 8 10.31 -43.93 6.43
CA GLU A 8 9.65 -44.60 7.55
C GLU A 8 9.31 -43.55 8.62
N CYS A 9 8.01 -43.39 8.88
CA CYS A 9 7.50 -42.60 9.99
C CYS A 9 7.87 -43.29 11.31
N ALA A 10 9.08 -43.03 11.82
CA ALA A 10 9.41 -43.31 13.20
C ALA A 10 8.71 -42.28 14.10
N GLU A 11 7.51 -42.63 14.58
CA GLU A 11 6.87 -41.95 15.70
C GLU A 11 7.59 -42.34 17.00
N GLU A 12 8.77 -41.78 17.25
CA GLU A 12 9.26 -41.64 18.61
C GLU A 12 8.60 -40.40 19.21
N ILE A 13 7.59 -40.61 20.04
CA ILE A 13 7.10 -39.60 20.98
C ILE A 13 8.23 -39.41 22.01
N VAL A 14 9.19 -38.56 21.67
CA VAL A 14 10.20 -38.07 22.60
C VAL A 14 9.44 -37.31 23.69
N GLY A 15 9.25 -37.97 24.84
CA GLY A 15 8.74 -37.33 26.03
C GLY A 15 9.60 -36.12 26.31
N ASN A 16 9.02 -34.91 26.22
CA ASN A 16 9.76 -33.66 26.41
C ASN A 16 10.49 -33.76 27.74
N SER A 17 11.82 -33.80 27.69
CA SER A 17 12.65 -33.71 28.89
C SER A 17 12.23 -32.44 29.65
N PRO A 18 12.12 -32.47 30.98
CA PRO A 18 11.77 -31.28 31.77
C PRO A 18 12.71 -30.09 31.46
N GLU A 19 13.93 -30.35 31.01
CA GLU A 19 14.87 -29.33 30.54
C GLU A 19 14.42 -28.63 29.24
N ASP A 20 13.76 -29.34 28.32
CA ASP A 20 13.28 -28.77 27.06
C ASP A 20 12.02 -27.91 27.28
N VAL A 21 11.21 -28.27 28.26
CA VAL A 21 10.06 -27.46 28.69
C VAL A 21 10.54 -26.14 29.30
N ALA A 22 11.60 -26.17 30.11
CA ALA A 22 12.21 -24.96 30.68
C ALA A 22 12.79 -24.04 29.60
N LYS A 23 13.53 -24.58 28.62
CA LYS A 23 14.09 -23.81 27.50
C LYS A 23 13.01 -23.16 26.63
N ARG A 24 11.89 -23.85 26.37
CA ARG A 24 10.74 -23.26 25.64
C ARG A 24 10.11 -22.11 26.41
N ALA A 25 9.95 -22.25 27.74
CA ALA A 25 9.42 -21.18 28.57
C ALA A 25 10.31 -19.92 28.55
N GLU A 26 11.63 -20.08 28.59
CA GLU A 26 12.57 -18.96 28.48
C GLU A 26 12.52 -18.28 27.10
N GLN A 27 12.40 -19.07 26.02
CA GLN A 27 12.24 -18.55 24.67
C GLN A 27 10.93 -17.77 24.50
N ASP A 28 9.83 -18.26 25.08
CA ASP A 28 8.55 -17.56 25.07
C ASP A 28 8.61 -16.22 25.79
N VAL A 29 9.28 -16.17 26.95
CA VAL A 29 9.50 -14.91 27.68
C VAL A 29 10.29 -13.93 26.82
N HIS A 30 11.38 -14.35 26.19
CA HIS A 30 12.16 -13.52 25.27
C HIS A 30 11.34 -13.03 24.06
N TYR A 31 10.52 -13.91 23.49
CA TYR A 31 9.63 -13.56 22.38
C TYR A 31 8.63 -12.47 22.79
N GLN A 32 8.00 -12.61 23.96
CA GLN A 32 7.05 -11.61 24.48
C GLN A 32 7.73 -10.27 24.76
N MET A 33 8.96 -10.27 25.32
CA MET A 33 9.71 -9.02 25.52
C MET A 33 10.04 -8.33 24.20
N ARG A 34 10.51 -9.08 23.19
CA ARG A 34 10.84 -8.52 21.87
C ARG A 34 9.61 -7.98 21.16
N LYS A 35 8.48 -8.68 21.24
CA LYS A 35 7.19 -8.23 20.70
C LYS A 35 6.78 -6.87 21.29
N LYS A 36 6.83 -6.72 22.62
CA LYS A 36 6.54 -5.45 23.31
C LYS A 36 7.47 -4.32 22.88
N GLN A 37 8.77 -4.60 22.71
CA GLN A 37 9.74 -3.60 22.24
C GLN A 37 9.47 -3.16 20.80
N ILE A 38 9.10 -4.08 19.91
CA ILE A 38 8.76 -3.77 18.51
C ILE A 38 7.49 -2.91 18.46
N GLU A 39 6.44 -3.26 19.22
CA GLU A 39 5.20 -2.49 19.30
C GLU A 39 5.45 -1.07 19.84
N ALA A 40 6.25 -0.93 20.89
CA ALA A 40 6.62 0.37 21.44
C ALA A 40 7.41 1.23 20.43
N ARG A 41 8.38 0.63 19.73
CA ARG A 41 9.16 1.30 18.68
C ARG A 41 8.27 1.75 17.52
N SER A 42 7.34 0.90 17.09
CA SER A 42 6.37 1.21 16.03
C SER A 42 5.49 2.39 16.42
N ASN A 43 4.90 2.37 17.61
CA ASN A 43 4.05 3.45 18.10
C ASN A 43 4.80 4.80 18.23
N ASN A 44 6.02 4.76 18.75
CA ASN A 44 6.85 5.97 18.93
C ASN A 44 7.33 6.57 17.59
N ASN A 45 7.62 5.74 16.59
CA ASN A 45 8.06 6.22 15.28
C ASN A 45 6.91 6.63 14.36
N CYS A 46 5.75 5.97 14.45
CA CYS A 46 4.60 6.28 13.60
C CYS A 46 4.01 7.67 13.91
N GLY A 47 4.05 8.11 15.17
CA GLY A 47 3.65 9.47 15.58
C GLY A 47 4.55 10.58 15.02
N LYS A 48 5.88 10.38 15.06
CA LYS A 48 6.86 11.36 14.56
C LYS A 48 6.80 11.52 13.04
N ALA A 49 6.57 10.42 12.31
CA ALA A 49 6.38 10.46 10.85
C ALA A 49 5.13 11.26 10.45
N ARG A 50 4.02 11.14 11.21
CA ARG A 50 2.80 11.94 10.98
C ARG A 50 2.98 13.43 11.28
N ALA A 51 3.71 13.77 12.34
CA ALA A 51 3.98 15.18 12.69
C ALA A 51 4.84 15.88 11.62
N ALA A 52 5.88 15.20 11.10
CA ALA A 52 6.71 15.72 10.02
C ALA A 52 5.92 15.93 8.71
N MET A 53 5.00 15.02 8.37
CA MET A 53 4.14 15.16 7.19
C MET A 53 3.19 16.36 7.26
N SER A 54 2.71 16.73 8.46
CA SER A 54 1.86 17.91 8.64
C SER A 54 2.62 19.22 8.41
N ALA A 55 3.92 19.27 8.74
CA ALA A 55 4.75 20.46 8.58
C ALA A 55 5.14 20.75 7.12
N ILE A 56 5.26 19.72 6.29
CA ILE A 56 5.65 19.85 4.87
C ILE A 56 4.46 20.33 4.01
N THR A 57 3.23 20.06 4.42
CA THR A 57 2.02 20.39 3.63
C THR A 57 1.67 21.89 3.63
N GLY A 58 2.36 22.72 4.43
CA GLY A 58 2.16 24.17 4.48
C GLY A 58 2.92 24.98 3.42
N LYS A 59 3.86 24.38 2.67
CA LYS A 59 4.64 25.07 1.64
C LYS A 59 4.11 24.68 0.25
N SER A 60 3.38 25.59 -0.39
CA SER A 60 2.80 25.38 -1.72
C SER A 60 3.90 25.18 -2.77
N LEU A 61 4.05 23.94 -3.25
CA LEU A 61 4.89 23.65 -4.41
C LEU A 61 4.30 24.28 -5.68
N PRO A 62 5.14 24.77 -6.62
CA PRO A 62 4.69 25.33 -7.88
C PRO A 62 3.93 24.29 -8.72
N LYS A 63 2.78 24.68 -9.26
CA LYS A 63 1.91 23.84 -10.10
C LYS A 63 2.52 23.67 -11.49
N SER A 64 3.34 22.65 -11.69
CA SER A 64 3.69 22.20 -13.04
C SER A 64 2.48 21.59 -13.76
N PRO A 65 2.35 21.75 -15.09
CA PRO A 65 1.28 21.16 -15.87
C PRO A 65 1.46 19.64 -15.94
N LYS A 66 0.71 18.92 -15.10
CA LYS A 66 0.75 17.46 -15.01
C LYS A 66 -0.06 16.87 -16.16
N LYS A 67 0.60 16.27 -17.16
CA LYS A 67 0.03 15.08 -17.80
C LYS A 67 -0.15 14.06 -16.68
N LYS A 68 -1.40 13.84 -16.27
CA LYS A 68 -1.77 13.02 -15.11
C LYS A 68 -1.60 11.54 -15.48
N VAL A 69 -0.37 11.06 -15.59
CA VAL A 69 -0.13 9.63 -15.44
C VAL A 69 -0.11 9.35 -13.95
N VAL A 70 -1.30 9.18 -13.38
CA VAL A 70 -1.49 8.87 -11.96
C VAL A 70 -1.31 7.36 -11.80
N TYR A 71 -0.06 6.90 -11.70
CA TYR A 71 0.20 5.63 -11.04
C TYR A 71 -0.07 5.85 -9.55
N SER A 72 -1.31 5.65 -9.11
CA SER A 72 -1.54 5.52 -7.67
C SER A 72 -0.95 4.19 -7.24
N LEU A 73 0.25 4.21 -6.66
CA LEU A 73 0.88 3.03 -6.01
C LEU A 73 0.05 2.47 -4.84
N ARG A 74 -1.10 3.08 -4.53
CA ARG A 74 -2.06 2.48 -3.61
C ARG A 74 -2.66 1.28 -4.30
N LEU A 75 -2.50 0.09 -3.71
CA LEU A 75 -3.37 -1.04 -4.03
C LEU A 75 -4.80 -0.53 -3.95
N GLN A 76 -5.44 -0.37 -5.10
CA GLN A 76 -6.87 -0.11 -5.18
C GLN A 76 -7.51 -1.35 -4.58
N HIS A 77 -7.95 -1.31 -3.32
CA HIS A 77 -8.68 -2.43 -2.75
C HIS A 77 -9.93 -2.66 -3.61
N CYS A 78 -10.26 -3.92 -3.93
CA CYS A 78 -11.52 -4.22 -4.63
C CYS A 78 -12.66 -3.56 -3.87
N LEU A 79 -13.52 -2.84 -4.59
CA LEU A 79 -14.68 -2.20 -3.98
C LEU A 79 -15.58 -3.26 -3.35
N ARG A 80 -16.07 -2.98 -2.14
CA ARG A 80 -17.06 -3.85 -1.47
C ARG A 80 -18.44 -3.62 -2.08
N ALA A 81 -19.35 -4.59 -2.00
CA ALA A 81 -20.72 -4.47 -2.51
C ALA A 81 -21.44 -3.20 -2.01
N VAL A 82 -21.31 -2.90 -0.71
CA VAL A 82 -21.88 -1.68 -0.09
C VAL A 82 -21.33 -0.39 -0.70
N GLN A 83 -20.05 -0.38 -1.12
CA GLN A 83 -19.44 0.78 -1.77
C GLN A 83 -19.98 0.96 -3.19
N ILE A 84 -20.11 -0.13 -3.96
CA ILE A 84 -20.72 -0.10 -5.30
C ILE A 84 -22.18 0.38 -5.20
N TYR A 85 -22.93 -0.12 -4.21
CA TYR A 85 -24.28 0.34 -3.91
C TYR A 85 -24.32 1.84 -3.61
N SER A 86 -23.43 2.33 -2.74
CA SER A 86 -23.36 3.76 -2.42
C SER A 86 -23.06 4.62 -3.66
N GLN A 87 -22.19 4.16 -4.57
CA GLN A 87 -21.88 4.92 -5.78
C GLN A 87 -23.10 5.08 -6.69
N ARG A 88 -23.92 4.02 -6.82
CA ARG A 88 -25.09 4.01 -7.71
C ARG A 88 -26.34 4.64 -7.09
N TYR A 89 -26.62 4.36 -5.81
CA TYR A 89 -27.92 4.64 -5.18
C TYR A 89 -27.85 5.64 -4.01
N TYR A 90 -26.71 6.28 -3.76
CA TYR A 90 -26.61 7.20 -2.61
C TYR A 90 -27.60 8.37 -2.71
N LYS A 91 -27.73 8.99 -3.89
CA LYS A 91 -28.62 10.15 -4.08
C LYS A 91 -30.10 9.79 -3.89
N THR A 92 -30.50 8.61 -4.33
CA THR A 92 -31.89 8.18 -4.35
C THR A 92 -32.33 7.59 -3.02
N HIS A 93 -31.57 6.66 -2.44
CA HIS A 93 -32.03 5.87 -1.29
C HIS A 93 -31.40 6.35 0.03
N VAL A 94 -30.10 6.63 0.04
CA VAL A 94 -29.35 6.87 1.29
C VAL A 94 -29.36 8.34 1.73
N GLN A 95 -29.35 9.29 0.79
CA GLN A 95 -29.14 10.70 1.07
C GLN A 95 -30.21 11.31 1.98
N ALA A 96 -31.47 10.90 1.82
CA ALA A 96 -32.58 11.39 2.63
C ALA A 96 -32.41 10.97 4.11
N ALA A 97 -32.09 9.70 4.36
CA ALA A 97 -31.83 9.17 5.69
C ALA A 97 -30.62 9.86 6.36
N VAL A 98 -29.52 10.04 5.60
CA VAL A 98 -28.32 10.74 6.10
C VAL A 98 -28.63 12.19 6.46
N LYS A 99 -29.33 12.94 5.61
CA LYS A 99 -29.74 14.32 5.90
C LYS A 99 -30.62 14.40 7.14
N LYS A 100 -31.56 13.46 7.29
CA LYS A 100 -32.42 13.37 8.48
C LYS A 100 -31.59 13.12 9.74
N ALA A 101 -30.67 12.15 9.72
CA ALA A 101 -29.81 11.83 10.85
C ALA A 101 -28.90 13.01 11.26
N ILE A 102 -28.32 13.72 10.28
CA ILE A 102 -27.51 14.92 10.53
C ILE A 102 -28.36 16.09 11.07
N ARG A 103 -29.62 16.23 10.63
CA ARG A 103 -30.52 17.27 11.15
C ARG A 103 -30.98 16.99 12.58
N VAL A 104 -31.14 15.71 12.94
CA VAL A 104 -31.52 15.28 14.29
C VAL A 104 -30.38 15.45 15.30
N SER A 105 -29.12 15.34 14.86
CA SER A 105 -27.98 15.63 15.73
C SER A 105 -27.97 17.12 16.11
N ARG A 106 -28.16 17.41 17.41
CA ARG A 106 -28.19 18.78 17.95
C ARG A 106 -26.84 19.50 17.90
N GLN A 107 -25.74 18.76 17.71
CA GLN A 107 -24.38 19.30 17.67
C GLN A 107 -23.78 19.24 16.26
N PRO A 108 -22.91 20.20 15.89
CA PRO A 108 -22.19 20.14 14.63
C PRO A 108 -21.25 18.93 14.59
N LEU A 109 -21.56 17.97 13.72
CA LEU A 109 -20.77 16.76 13.53
C LEU A 109 -19.47 17.06 12.77
N THR A 110 -18.37 16.46 13.24
CA THR A 110 -17.09 16.44 12.52
C THR A 110 -17.19 15.62 11.23
N HIS A 111 -16.26 15.83 10.29
CA HIS A 111 -16.24 15.07 9.03
C HIS A 111 -16.16 13.55 9.25
N SER A 112 -15.35 13.11 10.22
CA SER A 112 -15.23 11.69 10.58
C SER A 112 -16.55 11.11 11.08
N GLN A 113 -17.26 11.82 11.96
CA GLN A 113 -18.57 11.39 12.48
C GLN A 113 -19.61 11.30 11.35
N LYS A 114 -19.63 12.26 10.42
CA LYS A 114 -20.52 12.21 9.25
C LYS A 114 -20.27 10.98 8.38
N LEU A 115 -19.00 10.62 8.14
CA LEU A 115 -18.65 9.41 7.40
C LEU A 115 -19.11 8.14 8.11
N VAL A 116 -19.01 8.08 9.44
CA VAL A 116 -19.52 6.93 10.22
C VAL A 116 -21.04 6.79 10.05
N ILE A 117 -21.79 7.88 10.12
CA ILE A 117 -23.24 7.88 9.92
C ILE A 117 -23.60 7.42 8.50
N ILE A 118 -22.91 7.95 7.49
CA ILE A 118 -23.10 7.56 6.08
C ILE A 118 -22.87 6.06 5.92
N ASN A 119 -21.75 5.53 6.41
CA ASN A 119 -21.42 4.11 6.25
C ASN A 119 -22.42 3.20 6.96
N LYS A 120 -22.86 3.55 8.17
CA LYS A 120 -23.87 2.79 8.92
C LYS A 120 -25.21 2.76 8.17
N LEU A 121 -25.75 3.93 7.81
CA LEU A 121 -27.04 4.03 7.13
C LEU A 121 -27.03 3.39 5.74
N THR A 122 -25.92 3.52 4.99
CA THR A 122 -25.76 2.84 3.70
C THR A 122 -25.84 1.32 3.88
N HIS A 123 -25.19 0.78 4.91
CA HIS A 123 -25.21 -0.65 5.18
C HIS A 123 -26.60 -1.14 5.58
N GLU A 124 -27.28 -0.43 6.48
CA GLU A 124 -28.66 -0.73 6.90
C GLU A 124 -29.62 -0.69 5.70
N THR A 125 -29.53 0.35 4.87
CA THR A 125 -30.40 0.50 3.69
C THR A 125 -30.14 -0.63 2.68
N PHE A 126 -28.87 -0.97 2.45
CA PHE A 126 -28.50 -2.08 1.57
C PHE A 126 -29.03 -3.44 2.08
N GLN A 127 -29.05 -3.67 3.40
CA GLN A 127 -29.60 -4.90 3.98
C GLN A 127 -31.12 -4.99 3.80
N THR A 128 -31.84 -3.87 3.90
CA THR A 128 -33.31 -3.81 3.73
C THR A 128 -33.76 -3.78 2.27
N GLU A 129 -32.85 -3.49 1.34
CA GLU A 129 -33.16 -3.38 -0.09
C GLU A 129 -33.65 -4.70 -0.70
N SER A 130 -34.40 -4.60 -1.79
CA SER A 130 -34.92 -5.75 -2.53
C SER A 130 -33.79 -6.65 -3.07
N GLU A 131 -34.09 -7.94 -3.21
CA GLU A 131 -33.15 -8.92 -3.74
C GLU A 131 -32.70 -8.56 -5.16
N GLU A 132 -33.58 -7.97 -5.99
CA GLU A 132 -33.25 -7.50 -7.34
C GLU A 132 -32.15 -6.44 -7.38
N VAL A 133 -32.12 -5.52 -6.42
CA VAL A 133 -31.05 -4.52 -6.36
C VAL A 133 -29.76 -5.16 -5.87
N LYS A 134 -29.85 -6.07 -4.89
CA LYS A 134 -28.69 -6.81 -4.40
C LYS A 134 -28.05 -7.64 -5.50
N THR A 135 -28.82 -8.38 -6.30
CA THR A 135 -28.30 -9.17 -7.43
C THR A 135 -27.59 -8.28 -8.44
N LYS A 136 -28.20 -7.15 -8.84
CA LYS A 136 -27.54 -6.15 -9.74
C LYS A 136 -26.20 -5.65 -9.19
N ILE A 137 -26.10 -5.44 -7.88
CA ILE A 137 -24.85 -5.01 -7.24
C ILE A 137 -23.83 -6.15 -7.21
N PHE A 138 -24.23 -7.39 -6.95
CA PHE A 138 -23.34 -8.54 -6.99
C PHE A 138 -22.82 -8.82 -8.39
N THR A 139 -23.67 -8.75 -9.42
CA THR A 139 -23.24 -8.86 -10.82
C THR A 139 -22.22 -7.75 -11.18
N ALA A 140 -22.46 -6.51 -10.77
CA ALA A 140 -21.50 -5.43 -10.99
C ALA A 140 -20.17 -5.66 -10.24
N LEU A 141 -20.22 -6.31 -9.07
CA LEU A 141 -19.02 -6.66 -8.30
C LEU A 141 -18.22 -7.77 -8.99
N GLU A 142 -18.90 -8.75 -9.58
CA GLU A 142 -18.28 -9.81 -10.39
C GLU A 142 -17.63 -9.23 -11.65
N GLN A 143 -18.33 -8.38 -12.39
CA GLN A 143 -17.77 -7.66 -13.54
C GLN A 143 -16.50 -6.88 -13.17
N LEU A 144 -16.49 -6.15 -12.06
CA LEU A 144 -15.29 -5.44 -11.59
C LEU A 144 -14.15 -6.38 -11.16
N ARG A 145 -14.48 -7.60 -10.70
CA ARG A 145 -13.47 -8.61 -10.39
C ARG A 145 -12.91 -9.22 -11.67
N GLU A 146 -13.75 -9.49 -12.65
CA GLU A 146 -13.37 -10.00 -13.97
C GLU A 146 -12.52 -8.98 -14.72
N GLU A 147 -12.96 -7.74 -14.85
CA GLU A 147 -12.18 -6.65 -15.47
C GLU A 147 -10.80 -6.50 -14.82
N ARG A 148 -10.70 -6.70 -13.50
CA ARG A 148 -9.44 -6.66 -12.78
C ARG A 148 -8.60 -7.92 -13.02
N ALA A 149 -9.22 -9.08 -13.04
CA ALA A 149 -8.57 -10.34 -13.34
C ALA A 149 -8.04 -10.32 -14.77
N GLU A 150 -8.82 -9.85 -15.73
CA GLU A 150 -8.43 -9.58 -17.11
C GLU A 150 -7.32 -8.53 -17.18
N ALA A 151 -7.40 -7.43 -16.45
CA ALA A 151 -6.29 -6.46 -16.40
C ALA A 151 -5.00 -7.07 -15.84
N ALA A 152 -5.10 -8.05 -14.94
CA ALA A 152 -3.96 -8.82 -14.44
C ALA A 152 -3.53 -9.95 -15.40
N GLN A 153 -4.47 -10.48 -16.18
CA GLN A 153 -4.32 -11.56 -17.15
C GLN A 153 -4.14 -11.10 -18.59
N ARG A 154 -4.07 -9.78 -18.86
CA ARG A 154 -3.44 -9.21 -20.08
C ARG A 154 -1.94 -9.55 -20.06
N GLY A 155 -1.60 -10.84 -20.00
CA GLY A 155 -1.44 -11.69 -21.18
C GLY A 155 -0.94 -10.91 -22.37
N GLU A 156 0.37 -11.01 -22.58
CA GLU A 156 1.11 -10.43 -23.69
C GLU A 156 1.00 -8.91 -23.75
N TRP A 157 1.80 -8.25 -22.90
CA TRP A 157 2.16 -6.85 -23.11
C TRP A 157 2.73 -6.71 -24.52
N ASN A 158 2.20 -5.77 -25.29
CA ASN A 158 2.75 -5.47 -26.59
C ASN A 158 4.15 -4.85 -26.43
N ALA A 159 5.00 -4.94 -27.45
CA ALA A 159 6.30 -4.28 -27.49
C ALA A 159 6.20 -2.78 -27.14
N GLU A 160 5.14 -2.12 -27.64
CA GLU A 160 4.83 -0.72 -27.38
C GLU A 160 4.50 -0.46 -25.90
N ASP A 161 3.73 -1.34 -25.24
CA ASP A 161 3.38 -1.20 -23.82
C ASP A 161 4.63 -1.31 -22.92
N TYR A 162 5.55 -2.21 -23.27
CA TYR A 162 6.82 -2.34 -22.58
C TYR A 162 7.67 -1.07 -22.74
N LEU A 163 7.77 -0.54 -23.96
CA LEU A 163 8.53 0.68 -24.21
C LEU A 163 7.96 1.87 -23.44
N ASP A 164 6.64 2.07 -23.49
CA ASP A 164 5.95 3.11 -22.73
C ASP A 164 6.19 2.98 -21.21
N ALA A 165 6.19 1.75 -20.69
CA ALA A 165 6.49 1.50 -19.28
C ALA A 165 7.95 1.76 -18.93
N ILE A 166 8.89 1.40 -19.80
CA ILE A 166 10.33 1.69 -19.64
C ILE A 166 10.57 3.20 -19.66
N GLU A 167 9.94 3.94 -20.58
CA GLU A 167 10.05 5.39 -20.68
C GLU A 167 9.40 6.10 -19.48
N ALA A 168 8.28 5.57 -18.97
CA ALA A 168 7.60 6.11 -17.80
C ALA A 168 8.31 5.77 -16.48
N ALA A 169 9.04 4.66 -16.41
CA ALA A 169 9.66 4.15 -15.17
C ALA A 169 10.59 5.17 -14.49
N PRO A 170 11.50 5.89 -15.18
CA PRO A 170 12.31 6.92 -14.57
C PRO A 170 11.49 8.01 -13.86
N ALA A 171 10.37 8.44 -14.43
CA ALA A 171 9.54 9.49 -13.82
C ALA A 171 8.89 8.99 -12.52
N VAL A 172 8.39 7.75 -12.53
CA VAL A 172 7.77 7.10 -11.36
C VAL A 172 8.79 6.86 -10.25
N LEU A 173 9.92 6.25 -10.59
CA LEU A 173 11.01 5.95 -9.67
C LEU A 173 11.60 7.23 -9.08
N ASN A 174 11.83 8.25 -9.90
CA ASN A 174 12.32 9.54 -9.41
C ASN A 174 11.39 10.15 -8.38
N ARG A 175 10.07 10.10 -8.60
CA ARG A 175 9.14 10.67 -7.62
C ARG A 175 9.22 9.94 -6.28
N PHE A 176 9.27 8.61 -6.30
CA PHE A 176 9.33 7.80 -5.09
C PHE A 176 10.69 7.92 -4.37
N LEU A 177 11.79 7.77 -5.10
CA LEU A 177 13.13 7.75 -4.54
C LEU A 177 13.58 9.14 -4.08
N ASN A 178 13.10 10.23 -4.70
CA ASN A 178 13.41 11.58 -4.21
C ASN A 178 12.76 11.86 -2.85
N ASP A 179 11.50 11.48 -2.68
CA ASP A 179 10.80 11.64 -1.40
C ASP A 179 11.53 10.84 -0.30
N LEU A 180 12.00 9.64 -0.62
CA LEU A 180 12.80 8.80 0.28
C LEU A 180 14.19 9.37 0.56
N ALA A 181 14.90 9.86 -0.46
CA ALA A 181 16.22 10.46 -0.33
C ALA A 181 16.18 11.67 0.59
N LEU A 182 15.17 12.54 0.45
CA LEU A 182 14.98 13.71 1.30
C LEU A 182 14.69 13.33 2.76
N GLN A 183 13.95 12.25 3.01
CA GLN A 183 13.63 11.81 4.36
C GLN A 183 14.79 11.12 5.07
N MET A 184 15.61 10.35 4.33
CA MET A 184 16.68 9.54 4.92
C MET A 184 18.08 10.15 4.79
N GLY A 185 18.24 11.18 3.95
CA GLY A 185 19.58 11.69 3.58
C GLY A 185 20.38 10.70 2.73
N TRP A 186 19.70 9.76 2.07
CA TRP A 186 20.33 8.69 1.28
C TRP A 186 20.40 9.04 -0.20
N TRP A 187 21.34 8.39 -0.88
CA TRP A 187 21.53 8.52 -2.32
C TRP A 187 21.14 7.19 -2.96
N PHE A 188 20.24 7.25 -3.94
CA PHE A 188 19.78 6.08 -4.66
C PHE A 188 20.34 6.10 -6.08
N THR A 189 20.92 4.97 -6.50
CA THR A 189 21.22 4.70 -7.90
C THR A 189 20.37 3.51 -8.32
N VAL A 190 19.59 3.66 -9.40
CA VAL A 190 18.81 2.56 -9.98
C VAL A 190 19.45 2.16 -11.30
N ILE A 191 19.76 0.88 -11.41
CA ILE A 191 20.22 0.24 -12.62
C ILE A 191 19.17 -0.82 -12.96
N ALA A 192 18.60 -0.73 -14.15
CA ALA A 192 17.67 -1.73 -14.67
C ALA A 192 18.15 -2.16 -16.06
N GLY A 193 18.11 -3.46 -16.31
CA GLY A 193 18.46 -4.07 -17.58
C GLY A 193 17.43 -5.12 -17.94
N GLY A 194 17.12 -5.22 -19.23
CA GLY A 194 16.15 -6.17 -19.78
C GLY A 194 16.27 -6.26 -21.29
N PRO A 195 15.59 -7.24 -21.91
CA PRO A 195 15.51 -7.34 -23.35
C PRO A 195 14.78 -6.13 -23.92
N ASP A 196 15.38 -5.46 -24.92
CA ASP A 196 14.73 -4.38 -25.65
C ASP A 196 13.76 -4.98 -26.68
N PRO A 197 12.44 -4.71 -26.57
CA PRO A 197 11.47 -5.25 -27.51
C PRO A 197 11.66 -4.70 -28.94
N ALA A 198 12.35 -3.57 -29.11
CA ALA A 198 12.63 -2.97 -30.42
C ALA A 198 13.89 -3.53 -31.11
N ASP A 199 14.75 -4.27 -30.39
CA ASP A 199 16.07 -4.73 -30.86
C ASP A 199 16.18 -6.26 -30.79
N GLU A 200 15.11 -6.97 -31.18
CA GLU A 200 15.02 -8.44 -31.21
C GLU A 200 15.44 -9.13 -29.88
N GLY A 201 15.25 -8.46 -28.75
CA GLY A 201 15.60 -9.00 -27.43
C GLY A 201 17.06 -8.77 -27.01
N ASN A 202 17.81 -7.92 -27.71
CA ASN A 202 19.14 -7.52 -27.28
C ASN A 202 19.09 -6.75 -25.95
N ILE A 203 20.05 -6.99 -25.06
CA ILE A 203 20.02 -6.43 -23.71
C ILE A 203 20.50 -4.98 -23.73
N ARG A 204 19.64 -4.05 -23.34
CA ARG A 204 20.03 -2.64 -23.10
C ARG A 204 20.00 -2.32 -21.62
N THR A 205 21.00 -1.55 -21.18
CA THR A 205 21.09 -1.09 -19.79
C THR A 205 20.64 0.36 -19.70
N GLY A 206 19.54 0.60 -19.00
CA GLY A 206 19.10 1.95 -18.64
C GLY A 206 19.74 2.38 -17.34
N ARG A 207 20.45 3.52 -17.34
CA ARG A 207 21.03 4.12 -16.12
C ARG A 207 20.34 5.45 -15.82
N SER A 208 19.69 5.54 -14.66
CA SER A 208 19.19 6.81 -14.14
C SER A 208 19.95 7.16 -12.87
N VAL A 209 20.77 8.22 -12.94
CA VAL A 209 21.48 8.77 -11.77
C VAL A 209 20.88 10.13 -11.46
N LYS A 210 20.41 10.31 -10.24
CA LYS A 210 20.18 11.64 -9.67
C LYS A 210 21.01 11.79 -8.42
N SER A 211 22.06 12.58 -8.53
CA SER A 211 22.75 13.15 -7.38
C SER A 211 21.93 14.34 -6.89
N PHE A 212 21.34 14.22 -5.70
CA PHE A 212 20.82 15.38 -4.99
C PHE A 212 21.94 15.89 -4.09
N LEU A 213 22.66 16.91 -4.56
CA LEU A 213 23.51 17.71 -3.68
C LEU A 213 22.61 18.79 -3.06
N PRO A 214 22.22 18.69 -1.78
CA PRO A 214 21.58 19.81 -1.11
C PRO A 214 22.58 20.97 -1.10
N SER A 215 22.22 22.07 -1.76
CA SER A 215 23.02 23.31 -1.83
C SER A 215 23.27 23.96 -0.46
N SER A 216 22.70 23.43 0.61
CA SER A 216 22.86 23.92 1.98
C SER A 216 23.52 22.94 2.96
N MET A 217 24.13 21.83 2.50
CA MET A 217 25.00 21.04 3.41
C MET A 217 26.38 21.68 3.51
N SER A 218 26.46 22.81 4.22
CA SER A 218 27.73 23.23 4.83
C SER A 218 28.18 22.10 5.76
N HIS A 219 29.18 21.35 5.33
CA HIS A 219 29.72 20.21 6.05
C HIS A 219 30.19 20.61 7.46
N PRO A 220 29.64 20.05 8.56
CA PRO A 220 30.34 20.00 9.82
C PRO A 220 31.19 18.73 9.86
N TYR A 221 32.11 18.56 8.91
CA TYR A 221 33.21 17.62 9.16
C TYR A 221 34.17 18.34 10.08
N LEU A 222 34.01 18.06 11.38
CA LEU A 222 35.03 18.32 12.38
C LEU A 222 36.35 17.77 11.86
N ALA A 223 37.32 18.66 11.70
CA ALA A 223 38.68 18.31 11.38
C ALA A 223 39.18 17.31 12.43
N PHE A 224 39.37 16.06 12.03
CA PHE A 224 40.18 15.12 12.78
C PHE A 224 41.62 15.64 12.71
N THR A 225 42.04 16.36 13.74
CA THR A 225 43.44 16.70 13.94
C THR A 225 44.14 15.41 14.37
N SER A 226 45.08 14.95 13.56
CA SER A 226 45.98 13.86 13.92
C SER A 226 46.84 14.31 15.10
N VAL A 227 46.88 13.50 16.15
CA VAL A 227 47.92 13.54 17.20
C VAL A 227 49.08 12.67 16.74
#